data_AF-A0A9E6JYF3-F1
#
_entry.id   AF-A0A9E6JYF3-F1
#
_cell.length_a   1.000
_cell.length_b   1.000
_cell.length_c   1.000
_cell.angle_alpha   90.00
_cell.angle_beta   90.00
_cell.angle_gamma   90.00
#
_symmetry.space_group_name_H-M   'P 1'
#
loop_
_entity.id
_entity.type
_entity.pdbx_description
1 polymer ?
#
loop_
_entity_poly.entity_id
_entity_poly.type
_entity_poly.pdbx_seq_one_letter_code
_entity_poly.pdbx_strand_id
1 'polypeptide(L)' 'MKEILIEGIRHALSEIGVQDAATRNIQIEKPADEKFGDASSNIAMTLARDLKKNPRQIATDILSKLS' A
#
# COMPACT_ATOMS: atom_id res chain seq x y z
N MET A 1 -1.56 2.58 16.19
CA MET A 1 -0.70 1.65 15.41
C MET A 1 -1.16 1.58 13.95
N LYS A 2 -2.45 1.38 13.68
CA LYS A 2 -2.98 1.40 12.30
C LYS A 2 -2.77 2.74 11.60
N GLU A 3 -2.91 3.89 12.29
CA GLU A 3 -2.66 5.18 11.64
C GLU A 3 -1.23 5.35 11.13
N ILE A 4 -0.22 4.88 11.87
CA ILE A 4 1.19 4.97 11.45
C ILE A 4 1.42 4.19 10.15
N LEU A 5 0.84 2.98 10.04
CA LEU A 5 0.90 2.18 8.81
C LEU A 5 0.23 2.90 7.64
N ILE A 6 -0.94 3.50 7.88
CA ILE A 6 -1.66 4.24 6.83
C ILE A 6 -0.84 5.44 6.36
N GLU A 7 -0.30 6.24 7.28
CA GLU A 7 0.51 7.41 6.93
C GLU A 7 1.80 7.03 6.21
N GLY A 8 2.49 5.97 6.65
CA GLY A 8 3.67 5.44 5.95
C GLY A 8 3.36 4.99 4.53
N ILE A 9 2.23 4.29 4.34
CA ILE A 9 1.77 3.90 2.99
C ILE A 9 1.42 5.14 2.17
N ARG A 10 0.72 6.14 2.72
CA ARG A 10 0.41 7.38 1.99
C ARG A 10 1.65 8.12 1.51
N HIS A 11 2.67 8.19 2.36
CA HIS A 11 3.95 8.78 2.01
C HIS A 11 4.61 8.02 0.85
N ALA A 12 4.67 6.69 0.95
CA ALA A 12 5.20 5.84 -0.11
C ALA A 12 4.40 5.97 -1.43
N LEU A 13 3.07 6.10 -1.35
CA LEU A 13 2.22 6.33 -2.53
C LEU A 13 2.51 7.67 -3.21
N SER A 14 2.72 8.73 -2.43
CA SER A 14 3.11 10.05 -2.96
C SER A 14 4.45 9.99 -3.69
N GLU A 15 5.44 9.31 -3.09
CA GLU A 15 6.78 9.10 -3.66
C GLU A 15 6.78 8.36 -5.01
N ILE A 16 5.85 7.42 -5.21
CA ILE A 16 5.72 6.67 -6.46
C ILE A 16 4.81 7.36 -7.50
N GLY A 17 4.31 8.57 -7.20
CA GLY A 17 3.55 9.42 -8.12
C GLY A 17 2.04 9.20 -8.12
N VAL A 18 1.45 8.63 -7.06
CA VAL A 18 -0.01 8.51 -6.92
C VAL A 18 -0.58 9.86 -6.45
N GLN A 19 -1.26 10.58 -7.35
CA GLN A 19 -1.72 11.95 -7.10
C GLN A 19 -2.79 12.06 -6.02
N ASP A 20 -3.61 11.02 -5.85
CA ASP A 20 -4.69 10.91 -4.86
C ASP A 20 -4.25 10.17 -3.58
N ALA A 21 -2.94 10.04 -3.33
CA ALA A 21 -2.40 9.28 -2.18
C ALA A 21 -3.00 9.72 -0.83
N ALA A 22 -3.19 11.02 -0.62
CA ALA A 22 -3.72 11.56 0.63
C ALA A 22 -5.19 11.20 0.90
N THR A 23 -6.01 11.10 -0.16
CA THR A 23 -7.45 10.83 -0.05
C THR A 23 -7.81 9.37 -0.28
N ARG A 24 -6.83 8.55 -0.67
CA ARG A 24 -7.02 7.12 -0.92
C ARG A 24 -7.42 6.37 0.34
N ASN A 25 -8.40 5.49 0.18
CA ASN A 25 -8.83 4.58 1.23
C ASN A 25 -7.84 3.41 1.33
N ILE A 26 -6.99 3.42 2.36
CA ILE A 26 -6.04 2.35 2.66
C ILE A 26 -6.66 1.44 3.72
N GLN A 27 -6.92 0.19 3.34
CA GLN A 27 -7.45 -0.81 4.25
C GLN A 27 -6.31 -1.59 4.89
N ILE A 28 -6.34 -1.71 6.22
CA ILE A 28 -5.41 -2.52 7.02
C ILE A 28 -6.20 -3.59 7.77
N GLU A 29 -5.92 -4.84 7.45
CA GLU A 29 -6.58 -6.03 8.01
C GLU A 29 -5.55 -7.05 8.52
N LYS A 30 -6.00 -8.04 9.30
CA LYS A 30 -5.14 -9.15 9.72
C LYS A 30 -4.98 -10.10 8.52
N PRO A 31 -3.76 -10.55 8.19
CA PRO A 31 -3.57 -11.49 7.09
C PRO A 31 -4.33 -12.81 7.32
N ALA A 32 -4.78 -13.42 6.23
CA ALA A 32 -5.44 -14.74 6.28
C ALA A 32 -4.48 -15.87 6.71
N ASP A 33 -3.18 -15.70 6.46
CA ASP A 33 -2.13 -16.63 6.85
C ASP A 33 -1.13 -15.88 7.73
N GLU A 34 -0.94 -16.38 8.96
CA GLU A 34 -0.15 -15.75 10.00
C GLU A 34 1.34 -15.60 9.63
N LYS A 35 1.83 -16.34 8.63
CA LYS A 35 3.20 -16.19 8.12
C LYS A 35 3.44 -14.85 7.41
N PHE A 36 2.39 -14.14 7.01
CA PHE A 36 2.48 -12.83 6.36
C PHE A 36 2.55 -11.66 7.35
N GLY A 37 2.73 -11.95 8.65
CA GLY A 37 2.91 -10.96 9.70
C GLY A 37 1.59 -10.50 10.31
N ASP A 38 1.64 -9.35 10.97
CA ASP A 38 0.54 -8.87 11.81
C ASP A 38 -0.53 -8.08 11.03
N ALA A 39 -0.19 -7.56 9.85
CA ALA A 39 -1.04 -6.68 9.06
C ALA A 39 -0.85 -6.87 7.55
N SER A 40 -1.93 -6.74 6.78
CA SER A 40 -1.94 -6.73 5.32
C SER A 40 -2.77 -5.58 4.77
N SER A 41 -2.47 -5.17 3.54
CA SER A 41 -3.23 -4.16 2.79
C SER A 41 -3.42 -4.57 1.32
N ASN A 42 -4.61 -4.30 0.78
CA ASN A 42 -4.96 -4.57 -0.62
C ASN A 42 -4.59 -3.42 -1.59
N ILE A 43 -3.92 -2.37 -1.11
CA ILE A 43 -3.69 -1.13 -1.84
C ILE A 43 -2.99 -1.33 -3.19
N ALA A 44 -2.08 -2.29 -3.29
CA ALA A 44 -1.39 -2.61 -4.54
C ALA A 44 -2.33 -3.19 -5.61
N MET A 45 -3.36 -3.95 -5.20
CA MET A 45 -4.37 -4.49 -6.10
C MET A 45 -5.31 -3.40 -6.59
N THR A 46 -5.73 -2.49 -5.71
CA THR A 46 -6.61 -1.37 -6.09
C THR A 46 -5.90 -0.40 -7.05
N LEU A 47 -4.58 -0.22 -6.90
CA LEU A 47 -3.75 0.60 -7.80
C LEU A 47 -3.49 -0.02 -9.17
N ALA A 48 -3.61 -1.34 -9.31
CA ALA A 48 -3.21 -2.02 -10.53
C ALA A 48 -3.98 -1.54 -11.76
N ARG A 49 -5.27 -1.21 -11.59
CA ARG A 49 -6.11 -0.65 -12.66
C ARG A 49 -5.69 0.77 -13.01
N ASP A 50 -5.43 1.60 -12.01
CA ASP A 50 -5.14 3.03 -12.18
C ASP A 50 -3.75 3.24 -12.77
N LEU A 51 -2.76 2.47 -12.30
CA LEU A 51 -1.37 2.55 -12.74
C LEU A 51 -1.07 1.66 -13.96
N LYS A 52 -2.02 0.80 -14.38
CA LYS A 52 -1.83 -0.22 -15.44
C LYS A 52 -0.56 -1.05 -15.24
N LYS A 53 -0.24 -1.35 -13.97
CA LYS A 53 0.95 -2.10 -13.54
C LYS A 53 0.53 -3.38 -12.81
N ASN A 54 1.42 -4.36 -12.79
CA ASN A 54 1.22 -5.58 -12.02
C ASN A 54 1.15 -5.24 -10.51
N PRO A 55 0.14 -5.73 -9.75
CA PRO A 55 0.06 -5.51 -8.31
C PRO A 55 1.35 -5.83 -7.55
N ARG A 56 2.08 -6.88 -7.95
CA ARG A 56 3.36 -7.25 -7.31
C ARG A 56 4.44 -6.19 -7.50
N GLN A 57 4.48 -5.58 -8.69
CA GLN A 57 5.41 -4.49 -8.97
C GLN A 57 5.05 -3.26 -8.13
N ILE A 58 3.76 -2.91 -8.05
CA ILE A 58 3.29 -1.80 -7.23
C ILE A 58 3.62 -2.04 -5.74
N ALA A 59 3.39 -3.25 -5.24
CA ALA A 59 3.76 -3.61 -3.86
C ALA A 59 5.26 -3.44 -3.61
N THR A 60 6.10 -3.81 -4.58
CA THR A 60 7.56 -3.62 -4.51
C THR A 60 7.93 -2.14 -4.52
N ASP A 61 7.32 -1.35 -5.40
CA ASP A 61 7.51 0.10 -5.49
C ASP A 61 7.15 0.76 -4.14
N ILE A 62 6.01 0.40 -3.53
CA ILE A 62 5.59 0.88 -2.20
C ILE A 62 6.61 0.50 -1.12
N LEU A 63 7.04 -0.77 -1.08
CA LEU A 63 8.02 -1.24 -0.09
C LEU A 63 9.35 -0.50 -0.20
N SER A 64 9.77 -0.15 -1.42
CA SER A 64 11.01 0.62 -1.64
C SER A 64 10.97 2.05 -1.09
N LYS A 65 9.76 2.56 -0.82
CA LYS A 65 9.49 3.92 -0.33
C LYS A 65 8.94 3.95 1.10
N LEU A 66 8.79 2.78 1.72
CA LEU A 66 8.35 2.66 3.10
C LEU A 66 9.57 2.82 4.01
N SER A 67 9.65 3.97 4.68
CA SER A 67 10.75 4.38 5.56
C SER A 67 10.25 4.73 6.95
#